data_AF-A0A7W7YSW3-F1
#
_entry.id   AF-A0A7W7YSW3-F1
#
_cell.length_a   1.000
_cell.length_b   1.000
_cell.length_c   1.000
_cell.angle_alpha   90.00
_cell.angle_beta   90.00
_cell.angle_gamma   90.00
#
_symmetry.space_group_name_H-M   'P 1'
#
loop_
_entity.id
_entity.type
_entity.pdbx_description
1 polymer ?
#
loop_
_entity_poly.entity_id
_entity_poly.type
_entity_poly.pdbx_seq_one_letter_code
_entity_poly.pdbx_strand_id
1 'polypeptide(L)'
;MVIDRNRLTGGGVTAGMDLGLTVVAKLRDDFYAQGVQLMAEYAPQPPFNAGTPATAPEAVFKIMDEMFIGFRAQATEVARRVVSPVNLCPRALDEPRLWGHCLDA
;
A
#
# COMPACT_ATOMS: atom_id res chain seq x y z
N MET A 1 -0.21 -2.34 -4.23
CA MET A 1 0.43 -1.02 -4.03
C MET A 1 -0.58 0.05 -4.39
N VAL A 2 -0.63 1.16 -3.64
CA VAL A 2 -1.44 2.33 -3.98
C VAL A 2 -0.54 3.55 -4.03
N ILE A 3 -0.73 4.39 -5.07
CA ILE A 3 -0.02 5.65 -5.26
C ILE A 3 -1.06 6.77 -5.23
N ASP A 4 -1.01 7.63 -4.22
CA ASP A 4 -1.77 8.88 -4.14
C ASP A 4 -0.76 10.03 -4.09
N ARG A 5 -0.63 10.77 -5.20
CA ARG A 5 0.31 11.89 -5.34
C ARG A 5 1.73 11.50 -4.91
N ASN A 6 2.23 12.06 -3.81
CA ASN A 6 3.55 11.81 -3.25
C ASN A 6 3.56 10.70 -2.18
N ARG A 7 2.45 9.96 -2.00
CA ARG A 7 2.32 8.87 -1.03
C ARG A 7 2.24 7.53 -1.76
N LEU A 8 3.19 6.66 -1.48
CA LEU A 8 3.20 5.29 -1.97
C LEU A 8 3.02 4.34 -0.78
N THR A 9 2.09 3.39 -0.90
CA THR A 9 1.82 2.39 0.16
C THR A 9 1.85 0.97 -0.39
N GLY A 10 2.50 0.08 0.37
CA GLY A 10 2.51 -1.36 0.16
C GLY A 10 1.54 -2.05 1.12
N GLY A 11 0.78 -3.04 0.63
CA GLY A 11 -0.24 -3.71 1.45
C GLY A 11 0.34 -4.85 2.30
N GLY A 12 0.92 -5.85 1.66
CA GLY A 12 1.54 -6.99 2.33
C GLY A 12 3.01 -6.74 2.70
N VAL A 13 3.58 -7.64 3.50
CA VAL A 13 4.99 -7.60 3.91
C VAL A 13 5.92 -7.57 2.70
N THR A 14 5.71 -8.49 1.75
CA THR A 14 6.56 -8.62 0.56
C THR A 14 6.28 -7.56 -0.51
N ALA A 15 5.14 -6.87 -0.45
CA ALA A 15 4.80 -5.79 -1.38
C ALA A 15 5.76 -4.59 -1.29
N GLY A 16 6.57 -4.51 -0.22
CA GLY A 16 7.65 -3.54 -0.09
C GLY A 16 8.74 -3.68 -1.15
N MET A 17 8.98 -4.88 -1.68
CA MET A 17 9.96 -5.09 -2.76
C MET A 17 9.49 -4.46 -4.08
N ASP A 18 8.24 -4.73 -4.47
CA ASP A 18 7.61 -4.12 -5.66
C ASP A 18 7.56 -2.59 -5.54
N LEU A 19 7.21 -2.10 -4.34
CA LEU A 19 7.19 -0.68 -4.04
C LEU A 19 8.58 -0.06 -4.14
N GLY A 20 9.61 -0.72 -3.60
CA GLY A 20 11.00 -0.27 -3.67
C GLY A 20 11.49 -0.11 -5.11
N LEU A 21 11.23 -1.12 -5.96
CA LEU A 21 11.55 -1.05 -7.38
C LEU A 21 10.81 0.09 -8.08
N THR A 22 9.53 0.30 -7.75
CA THR A 22 8.74 1.42 -8.27
C THR A 22 9.31 2.77 -7.84
N VAL A 23 9.76 2.90 -6.59
CA VAL A 23 10.43 4.11 -6.09
C VAL A 23 11.74 4.36 -6.83
N VAL A 24 12.56 3.33 -7.05
CA VAL A 24 13.80 3.45 -7.82
C VAL A 24 13.53 3.93 -9.24
N ALA A 25 12.54 3.35 -9.92
CA ALA A 25 12.14 3.78 -11.27
C ALA A 25 11.70 5.25 -11.31
N LYS A 26 10.95 5.70 -10.30
CA LYS A 26 10.49 7.10 -10.19
C LYS A 26 11.61 8.09 -9.88
N LEU A 27 12.62 7.68 -9.12
CA LEU A 27 13.75 8.54 -8.72
C LEU A 27 14.90 8.53 -9.74
N ARG A 28 14.98 7.50 -10.56
CA ARG A 28 16.01 7.30 -11.59
C ARG A 28 15.31 7.13 -12.94
N ASP A 29 15.27 5.90 -13.44
CA ASP A 29 14.61 5.48 -14.65
C ASP A 29 14.33 3.97 -14.60
N ASP A 30 13.59 3.47 -15.59
CA ASP A 30 13.24 2.05 -15.69
C ASP A 30 14.46 1.14 -15.89
N PHE A 31 15.49 1.62 -16.58
CA PHE A 31 16.71 0.83 -16.85
C PHE A 31 17.48 0.53 -15.56
N TYR A 32 17.64 1.54 -14.72
CA TYR A 32 18.28 1.39 -13.41
C TYR A 32 17.45 0.49 -12.50
N ALA A 33 16.12 0.64 -12.49
CA ALA A 33 15.24 -0.22 -11.72
C ALA A 33 15.33 -1.70 -12.14
N GLN A 34 15.37 -1.97 -13.46
CA GLN A 34 15.60 -3.31 -13.99
C GLN A 34 16.98 -3.86 -13.59
N GLY A 35 18.01 -3.02 -13.60
CA GLY A 35 19.34 -3.38 -13.11
C GLY A 35 19.35 -3.75 -11.62
N VAL A 36 18.64 -3.00 -10.77
CA VAL A 36 18.46 -3.33 -9.35
C VAL A 36 17.67 -4.62 -9.18
N GLN A 37 16.60 -4.82 -9.96
CA GLN A 37 15.82 -6.06 -9.94
C GLN A 37 16.69 -7.28 -10.27
N LEU A 38 17.54 -7.16 -11.30
CA LEU A 38 18.49 -8.20 -11.71
C LEU A 38 19.55 -8.45 -10.63
N MET A 39 20.15 -7.38 -10.08
CA MET A 39 21.15 -7.46 -9.01
C MET A 39 20.61 -8.18 -7.76
N ALA A 40 19.33 -7.97 -7.44
CA ALA A 40 18.67 -8.62 -6.32
C ALA A 40 18.14 -10.03 -6.65
N GLU A 41 18.29 -10.49 -7.90
CA GLU A 41 17.66 -11.71 -8.44
C GLU A 41 16.17 -11.79 -8.10
N TYR A 42 15.48 -10.65 -8.17
CA TYR A 42 14.08 -10.55 -7.76
C TYR A 42 13.14 -11.10 -8.84
N ALA A 43 12.98 -12.44 -8.82
CA ALA A 43 12.09 -13.22 -9.66
C ALA A 43 11.24 -14.17 -8.78
N PRO A 44 10.26 -13.65 -8.02
CA PRO A 44 9.53 -14.45 -7.04
C PRO A 44 8.74 -15.59 -7.71
N GLN A 45 8.91 -16.81 -7.18
CA GLN A 45 8.13 -18.00 -7.54
C GLN A 45 7.57 -18.66 -6.27
N PRO A 46 6.46 -18.13 -5.71
CA PRO A 46 5.89 -18.67 -4.48
C PRO A 46 5.45 -20.14 -4.70
N PRO A 47 5.83 -21.07 -3.81
CA PRO A 47 5.46 -22.48 -3.95
C PRO A 47 3.98 -22.76 -3.62
N PHE A 48 3.27 -21.77 -3.04
CA PHE A 48 1.87 -21.89 -2.64
C PHE A 48 1.06 -20.68 -3.12
N ASN A 49 -0.22 -20.91 -3.45
CA ASN A 49 -1.15 -19.85 -3.85
C ASN A 49 -1.99 -19.33 -2.66
N ALA A 50 -1.35 -18.95 -1.55
CA ALA A 50 -2.03 -18.47 -0.34
C ALA A 50 -1.68 -17.02 0.02
N GLY A 51 -1.16 -16.24 -0.93
CA GLY A 51 -0.69 -14.88 -0.70
C GLY A 51 -1.80 -13.83 -0.51
N THR A 52 -3.06 -14.19 -0.72
CA THR A 52 -4.20 -13.28 -0.54
C THR A 52 -5.35 -13.99 0.16
N PRO A 53 -6.25 -13.27 0.87
CA PRO A 53 -7.44 -13.87 1.46
C PRO A 53 -8.34 -14.59 0.44
N ALA A 54 -8.36 -14.12 -0.81
CA ALA A 54 -9.18 -14.70 -1.87
C ALA A 54 -8.63 -16.03 -2.42
N THR A 55 -7.33 -16.27 -2.30
CA THR A 55 -6.68 -17.47 -2.85
C THR A 55 -6.25 -18.48 -1.78
N ALA A 56 -6.07 -18.03 -0.53
CA ALA A 56 -5.71 -18.90 0.58
C ALA A 56 -6.84 -19.91 0.91
N PRO A 57 -6.49 -21.14 1.31
CA PRO A 57 -7.47 -22.07 1.87
C PRO A 57 -8.16 -21.47 3.09
N GLU A 58 -9.47 -21.71 3.23
CA GLU A 58 -10.30 -21.10 4.28
C GLU A 58 -9.75 -21.35 5.70
N ALA A 59 -9.28 -22.57 5.98
CA ALA A 59 -8.69 -22.91 7.27
C ALA A 59 -7.41 -22.10 7.57
N VAL A 60 -6.57 -21.88 6.56
CA VAL A 60 -5.36 -21.06 6.68
C VAL A 60 -5.74 -19.60 6.93
N PHE A 61 -6.72 -19.08 6.18
CA PHE A 61 -7.24 -17.73 6.40
C PHE A 61 -7.77 -17.55 7.83
N LYS A 62 -8.62 -18.47 8.32
CA LYS A 62 -9.22 -18.38 9.66
C LYS A 62 -8.18 -18.34 10.78
N ILE A 63 -7.20 -19.24 10.75
CA ILE A 63 -6.12 -19.26 11.76
C ILE A 63 -5.36 -17.93 11.77
N MET A 64 -5.04 -17.40 10.59
CA MET A 64 -4.35 -16.12 10.47
C MET A 64 -5.23 -14.93 10.89
N ASP A 65 -6.53 -14.98 10.59
CA ASP A 65 -7.48 -13.95 10.97
C ASP A 65 -7.59 -13.84 12.49
N GLU A 66 -7.83 -14.98 13.15
CA GLU A 66 -7.94 -15.10 14.60
C GLU A 66 -6.67 -14.65 15.32
N MET A 67 -5.50 -15.06 14.82
CA MET A 67 -4.20 -14.69 15.38
C MET A 67 -4.00 -13.16 15.44
N PHE A 68 -4.56 -12.40 14.49
CA PHE A 68 -4.38 -10.96 14.39
C PHE A 68 -5.55 -10.11 14.91
N ILE A 69 -6.63 -10.71 15.46
CA ILE A 69 -7.81 -9.97 15.95
C ILE A 69 -7.41 -8.84 16.92
N GLY A 70 -6.58 -9.14 17.92
CA GLY A 70 -6.14 -8.17 18.93
C GLY A 70 -5.33 -7.03 18.32
N PHE A 71 -4.38 -7.36 17.43
CA PHE A 71 -3.57 -6.36 16.73
C PHE A 71 -4.43 -5.43 15.86
N ARG A 72 -5.37 -5.97 15.08
CA ARG A 72 -6.26 -5.17 14.24
C ARG A 72 -7.13 -4.23 15.05
N ALA A 73 -7.65 -4.70 16.19
CA ALA A 73 -8.44 -3.86 17.09
C ALA A 73 -7.61 -2.67 17.62
N GLN A 74 -6.37 -2.92 18.06
CA GLN A 74 -5.45 -1.88 18.53
C GLN A 74 -5.05 -0.93 17.40
N ALA A 75 -4.67 -1.44 16.23
CA ALA A 75 -4.30 -0.63 15.08
C ALA A 75 -5.46 0.28 14.63
N THR A 76 -6.69 -0.25 14.62
CA THR A 76 -7.89 0.53 14.32
C THR A 76 -8.12 1.63 15.35
N GLU A 77 -7.93 1.32 16.63
CA GLU A 77 -8.08 2.31 17.71
C GLU A 77 -7.03 3.43 17.61
N VAL A 78 -5.76 3.09 17.36
CA VAL A 78 -4.72 4.09 17.12
C VAL A 78 -5.02 4.92 15.89
N ALA A 79 -5.46 4.28 14.79
CA ALA A 79 -5.84 4.99 13.58
C ALA A 79 -6.97 6.00 13.85
N ARG A 80 -8.01 5.63 14.61
CA ARG A 80 -9.07 6.58 15.00
C ARG A 80 -8.57 7.76 15.83
N ARG A 81 -7.55 7.57 16.67
CA ARG A 81 -6.99 8.65 17.49
C ARG A 81 -6.14 9.63 16.67
N VAL A 82 -5.38 9.12 15.71
CA VAL A 82 -4.41 9.91 14.93
C VAL A 82 -5.06 10.53 13.70
N VAL A 83 -6.02 9.84 13.09
CA VAL A 83 -6.89 10.40 12.06
C VAL A 83 -7.93 11.26 12.76
N SER A 84 -7.51 12.47 13.17
CA SER A 84 -8.41 13.64 13.26
C SER A 84 -9.34 13.65 12.04
N PRO A 85 -10.53 14.28 12.04
CA PRO A 85 -11.17 14.63 10.79
C PRO A 85 -10.22 15.58 10.04
N VAL A 86 -9.26 14.98 9.32
CA VAL A 86 -8.54 15.60 8.23
C VAL A 86 -9.65 16.24 7.42
N ASN A 87 -9.53 17.55 7.18
CA ASN A 87 -10.32 18.26 6.20
C ASN A 87 -10.20 17.52 4.85
N LEU A 88 -10.95 16.43 4.72
CA LEU A 88 -11.39 15.89 3.46
C LEU A 88 -12.25 17.02 2.94
N CYS A 89 -11.68 17.86 2.09
CA CYS A 89 -12.40 18.93 1.41
C CYS A 89 -13.74 18.36 0.96
N PRO A 90 -14.86 18.74 1.61
CA PRO A 90 -16.14 18.14 1.30
C PRO A 90 -16.59 18.77 -0.01
N ARG A 91 -16.56 17.98 -1.09
CA ARG A 91 -16.96 18.30 -2.50
C ARG A 91 -15.83 18.62 -3.48
N ALA A 92 -14.93 17.66 -3.70
CA ALA A 92 -14.08 17.66 -4.91
C ALA A 92 -14.69 16.90 -6.10
N LEU A 93 -15.95 16.42 -6.02
CA LEU A 93 -16.59 15.67 -7.10
C LEU A 93 -17.54 16.50 -7.99
N ASP A 94 -17.93 17.73 -7.61
CA ASP A 94 -18.97 18.49 -8.34
C ASP A 94 -18.55 19.82 -8.98
N GLU A 95 -17.39 20.43 -8.67
CA GLU A 95 -17.00 21.73 -9.26
C GLU A 95 -15.50 21.87 -9.61
N PRO A 96 -15.13 21.97 -10.91
CA PRO A 96 -13.74 22.07 -11.37
C PRO A 96 -13.02 23.40 -11.06
N ARG A 97 -13.72 24.44 -10.58
CA ARG A 97 -13.15 25.80 -10.43
C ARG A 97 -12.40 26.04 -9.13
N LEU A 98 -12.48 25.13 -8.16
CA LEU A 98 -11.89 25.31 -6.82
C LEU A 98 -10.52 24.65 -6.62
N TRP A 99 -9.94 24.05 -7.67
CA TRP A 99 -8.64 23.37 -7.61
C TRP A 99 -7.47 24.29 -7.20
N GLY A 100 -7.58 25.60 -7.42
CA GLY A 100 -6.51 26.56 -7.12
C GLY A 100 -6.30 26.86 -5.63
N HIS A 101 -7.23 26.51 -4.75
CA HIS A 101 -7.14 26.84 -3.31
C HIS A 101 -6.67 25.70 -2.41
N CYS A 102 -6.43 24.50 -2.96
CA CYS A 102 -6.04 23.32 -2.20
C CYS A 102 -4.56 22.92 -2.33
N LEU A 103 -3.77 23.64 -3.13
CA LEU A 103 -2.37 23.27 -3.42
C LEU A 103 -1.33 23.86 -2.46
N ASP A 104 -1.73 24.70 -1.50
CA ASP A 104 -0.79 25.43 -0.61
C ASP A 104 -0.84 25.01 0.88
N ALA A 105 -1.25 23.77 1.20
CA ALA A 105 -1.21 23.26 2.59
C ALA A 105 -0.66 21.83 2.68
#